data_AF-A0A497GE71-F1
#
_entry.id   AF-A0A497GE71-F1
#
_cell.length_a   1.000
_cell.length_b   1.000
_cell.length_c   1.000
_cell.angle_alpha   90.00
_cell.angle_beta   90.00
_cell.angle_gamma   90.00
#
_symmetry.space_group_name_H-M   'P 1'
#
loop_
_entity.id
_entity.type
_entity.pdbx_description
1 polymer ?
#
loop_
_entity_poly.entity_id
_entity_poly.type
_entity_poly.pdbx_seq_one_letter_code
_entity_poly.pdbx_strand_id
1 'polypeptide(L)'
;MGLPAVIYKLRPEDNVGTALSNLAEGEKYPVFEEGKGVVGEIEVVTPVPKWYKVALERIGEDEEVIKFGYPIGVSVMEIEPGVVVHITNVVLDSKYEFKELVRRGFVLGEALTRIGKGELLRVGRNFRPLHPSLKGLPPRVRVGVAVAPIAEGGVVRLGNIVDLRRELGWNERYRRLVRDFYRFLRAGLAEFSRVQVG
;
A
#
# COMPACT_ATOMS: atom_id res chain seq x y z
N MET A 1 7.13 -9.41 -24.45
CA MET A 1 8.34 -8.72 -23.96
C MET A 1 8.47 -8.97 -22.47
N GLY A 2 9.70 -9.02 -21.93
CA GLY A 2 9.92 -8.99 -20.48
C GLY A 2 9.56 -7.62 -19.91
N LEU A 3 9.56 -7.52 -18.57
CA LEU A 3 9.68 -6.20 -17.93
C LEU A 3 11.12 -5.69 -18.12
N PRO A 4 11.34 -4.37 -18.20
CA PRO A 4 12.68 -3.80 -18.27
C PRO A 4 13.50 -4.18 -17.03
N ALA A 5 14.81 -4.31 -17.20
CA ALA A 5 15.76 -4.49 -16.11
C ALA A 5 15.96 -3.13 -15.41
N VAL A 6 15.18 -2.89 -14.36
CA VAL A 6 15.07 -1.61 -13.65
C VAL A 6 14.67 -1.87 -12.20
N ILE A 7 15.16 -1.01 -11.31
CA ILE A 7 14.78 -0.96 -9.90
C ILE A 7 13.73 0.15 -9.74
N TYR A 8 12.52 -0.21 -9.31
CA TYR A 8 11.39 0.71 -9.20
C TYR A 8 11.24 1.28 -7.78
N LYS A 9 11.40 2.61 -7.66
CA LYS A 9 11.18 3.43 -6.46
C LYS A 9 9.81 4.12 -6.59
N LEU A 10 8.93 4.04 -5.59
CA LEU A 10 7.58 4.64 -5.69
C LEU A 10 7.53 6.07 -5.17
N ARG A 11 8.38 6.39 -4.18
CA ARG A 11 8.35 7.65 -3.44
C ARG A 11 9.77 8.18 -3.23
N PRO A 12 9.98 9.51 -3.14
CA PRO A 12 11.31 10.08 -2.85
C PRO A 12 11.92 9.51 -1.56
N GLU A 13 11.06 9.24 -0.58
CA GLU A 13 11.38 8.75 0.76
C GLU A 13 11.72 7.24 0.84
N ASP A 14 11.57 6.49 -0.26
CA ASP A 14 11.85 5.04 -0.27
C ASP A 14 13.38 4.77 -0.26
N ASN A 15 13.90 4.17 0.80
CA ASN A 15 15.29 3.67 0.85
C ASN A 15 15.45 2.28 0.19
N VAL A 16 14.34 1.61 -0.16
CA VAL A 16 14.33 0.34 -0.88
C VAL A 16 13.45 0.32 -2.15
N GLY A 17 14.05 -0.10 -3.26
CA GLY A 17 13.39 -0.25 -4.56
C GLY A 17 12.66 -1.59 -4.74
N THR A 18 12.30 -1.89 -5.99
CA THR A 18 11.70 -3.17 -6.40
C THR A 18 12.33 -3.65 -7.71
N ALA A 19 12.93 -4.83 -7.73
CA ALA A 19 13.46 -5.42 -8.96
C ALA A 19 12.31 -5.82 -9.91
N LEU A 20 12.22 -5.22 -11.11
CA LEU A 20 11.17 -5.56 -12.10
C LEU A 20 11.55 -6.77 -12.98
N SER A 21 12.82 -7.14 -13.01
CA SER A 21 13.36 -8.41 -13.53
C SER A 21 14.12 -9.15 -12.42
N ASN A 22 14.71 -10.30 -12.72
CA ASN A 22 15.87 -10.75 -11.94
C ASN A 22 17.03 -9.77 -12.22
N LEU A 23 17.88 -9.53 -11.23
CA LEU A 23 19.09 -8.71 -11.33
C LEU A 23 20.31 -9.57 -10.99
N ALA A 24 21.34 -9.50 -11.81
CA ALA A 24 22.60 -10.20 -11.62
C ALA A 24 23.52 -9.45 -10.64
N GLU A 25 24.40 -10.20 -9.98
CA GLU A 25 25.46 -9.67 -9.14
C GLU A 25 26.57 -9.03 -10.01
N GLY A 26 27.08 -7.87 -9.60
CA GLY A 26 28.06 -7.07 -10.35
C GLY A 26 27.50 -6.27 -11.52
N GLU A 27 26.19 -6.34 -11.80
CA GLU A 27 25.55 -5.52 -12.83
C GLU A 27 24.90 -4.25 -12.26
N LYS A 28 24.93 -3.18 -13.06
CA LYS A 28 24.29 -1.90 -12.76
C LYS A 28 22.92 -1.79 -13.39
N TYR A 29 21.94 -1.36 -12.59
CA TYR A 29 20.56 -1.21 -13.02
C TYR A 29 20.02 0.19 -12.75
N PRO A 30 19.29 0.79 -13.71
CA PRO A 30 18.68 2.11 -13.51
C PRO A 30 17.64 2.07 -12.39
N VAL A 31 17.60 3.13 -11.59
CA VAL A 31 16.54 3.39 -10.61
C VAL A 31 15.50 4.30 -11.25
N PHE A 32 14.29 3.80 -11.44
CA PHE A 32 13.15 4.58 -11.93
C PHE A 32 12.27 4.99 -10.75
N GLU A 33 12.09 6.30 -10.55
CA GLU A 33 11.17 6.85 -9.56
C GLU A 33 9.85 7.29 -10.23
N GLU A 34 8.72 6.83 -9.68
CA GLU A 34 7.38 7.14 -10.18
C GLU A 34 7.14 8.65 -10.30
N GLY A 35 6.80 9.11 -11.51
CA GLY A 35 6.56 10.53 -11.79
C GLY A 35 7.81 11.38 -12.03
N LYS A 36 9.03 10.87 -11.83
CA LYS A 36 10.30 11.54 -12.23
C LYS A 36 11.00 10.88 -13.41
N GLY A 37 10.90 9.55 -13.56
CA GLY A 37 11.67 8.79 -14.54
C GLY A 37 12.93 8.18 -13.93
N VAL A 38 13.99 7.98 -14.72
CA VAL A 38 15.27 7.46 -14.20
C VAL A 38 15.98 8.55 -13.39
N VAL A 39 16.30 8.24 -12.12
CA VAL A 39 16.91 9.17 -11.16
C VAL A 39 18.35 8.81 -10.77
N GLY A 40 18.84 7.64 -11.21
CA GLY A 40 20.19 7.16 -10.93
C GLY A 40 20.37 5.70 -11.37
N GLU A 41 21.44 5.07 -10.91
CA GLU A 41 21.75 3.65 -11.09
C GLU A 41 22.22 3.04 -9.76
N ILE A 42 22.02 1.73 -9.59
CA ILE A 42 22.53 0.95 -8.46
C ILE A 42 23.26 -0.27 -9.01
N GLU A 43 24.49 -0.48 -8.55
CA GLU A 43 25.22 -1.73 -8.75
C GLU A 43 24.70 -2.77 -7.76
N VAL A 44 24.34 -3.96 -8.25
CA VAL A 44 23.70 -5.00 -7.44
C VAL A 44 24.77 -5.96 -6.92
N VAL A 45 24.97 -6.00 -5.61
CA VAL A 45 26.06 -6.77 -4.95
C VAL A 45 25.61 -8.14 -4.41
N THR A 46 24.37 -8.55 -4.69
CA THR A 46 23.82 -9.89 -4.42
C THR A 46 22.75 -10.20 -5.48
N PRO A 47 22.58 -11.43 -5.98
CA PRO A 47 21.57 -11.72 -7.00
C PRO A 47 20.16 -11.44 -6.47
N VAL A 48 19.43 -10.52 -7.10
CA VAL A 48 18.08 -10.12 -6.67
C VAL A 48 17.03 -10.84 -7.52
N PRO A 49 16.17 -11.69 -6.93
CA PRO A 49 15.07 -12.28 -7.67
C PRO A 49 14.00 -11.23 -8.00
N LYS A 50 13.29 -11.42 -9.11
CA LYS A 50 12.19 -10.55 -9.52
C LYS A 50 11.18 -10.31 -8.40
N TRP A 51 10.76 -9.05 -8.25
CA TRP A 51 9.89 -8.49 -7.20
C TRP A 51 10.49 -8.34 -5.80
N TYR A 52 11.74 -8.77 -5.57
CA TYR A 52 12.41 -8.52 -4.29
C TYR A 52 12.79 -7.05 -4.15
N LYS A 53 13.09 -6.63 -2.92
CA LYS A 53 13.54 -5.27 -2.61
C LYS A 53 15.06 -5.19 -2.77
N VAL A 54 15.54 -4.01 -3.15
CA VAL A 54 16.98 -3.69 -3.27
C VAL A 54 17.24 -2.43 -2.46
N ALA A 55 18.30 -2.40 -1.66
CA ALA A 55 18.76 -1.18 -1.00
C ALA A 55 19.17 -0.13 -2.04
N LEU A 56 18.62 1.08 -1.92
CA LEU A 56 18.95 2.22 -2.80
C LEU A 56 20.00 3.15 -2.18
N GLU A 57 20.18 3.04 -0.87
CA GLU A 57 21.16 3.71 -0.04
C GLU A 57 21.51 2.77 1.12
N ARG A 58 22.56 3.10 1.88
CA ARG A 58 22.95 2.32 3.07
C ARG A 58 21.85 2.42 4.13
N ILE A 59 21.47 1.29 4.70
CA ILE A 59 20.57 1.18 5.86
C ILE A 59 21.37 0.54 6.99
N GLY A 60 21.66 1.28 8.06
CA GLY A 60 22.34 0.76 9.24
C GLY A 60 21.50 -0.27 10.01
N GLU A 61 22.10 -0.93 11.01
CA GLU A 61 21.38 -1.81 11.95
C GLU A 61 20.34 -1.02 12.78
N ASP A 62 19.19 -1.64 13.10
CA ASP A 62 17.99 -1.02 13.71
C ASP A 62 17.35 0.16 12.94
N GLU A 63 17.88 0.58 11.79
CA GLU A 63 17.29 1.66 10.97
C GLU A 63 16.01 1.21 10.23
N GLU A 64 15.10 2.16 9.98
CA GLU A 64 13.83 1.89 9.30
C GLU A 64 14.03 1.52 7.82
N VAL A 65 13.43 0.42 7.40
CA VAL A 65 13.30 0.07 5.98
C VAL A 65 12.04 0.72 5.44
N ILE A 66 12.18 1.73 4.60
CA ILE A 66 11.11 2.61 4.13
C ILE A 66 10.70 2.23 2.71
N LYS A 67 9.41 1.89 2.54
CA LYS A 67 8.83 1.60 1.23
C LYS A 67 7.39 2.10 1.10
N PHE A 68 7.09 2.61 -0.09
CA PHE A 68 5.87 3.36 -0.38
C PHE A 68 5.70 4.63 0.48
N GLY A 69 6.82 5.18 0.99
CA GLY A 69 6.83 6.33 1.91
C GLY A 69 6.44 6.01 3.35
N TYR A 70 6.55 4.74 3.77
CA TYR A 70 6.28 4.29 5.14
C TYR A 70 7.34 3.28 5.62
N PRO A 71 7.67 3.25 6.91
CA PRO A 71 8.41 2.14 7.51
C PRO A 71 7.64 0.83 7.32
N ILE A 72 8.31 -0.19 6.77
CA ILE A 72 7.77 -1.55 6.60
C ILE A 72 8.47 -2.58 7.51
N GLY A 73 9.44 -2.14 8.30
CA GLY A 73 10.24 -2.91 9.24
C GLY A 73 11.50 -2.16 9.63
N VAL A 74 12.31 -2.78 10.47
CA VAL A 74 13.69 -2.37 10.78
C VAL A 74 14.67 -3.40 10.25
N SER A 75 15.87 -2.97 9.89
CA SER A 75 16.96 -3.91 9.59
C SER A 75 17.36 -4.71 10.85
N VAL A 76 18.07 -5.83 10.67
CA VAL A 76 18.72 -6.59 11.79
C VAL A 76 20.24 -6.69 11.63
N MET A 77 20.78 -5.86 10.73
CA MET A 77 22.20 -5.72 10.39
C MET A 77 22.34 -4.51 9.46
N GLU A 78 23.57 -4.05 9.25
CA GLU A 78 23.90 -3.10 8.19
C GLU A 78 23.63 -3.70 6.79
N ILE A 79 23.02 -2.91 5.91
CA ILE A 79 22.63 -3.27 4.55
C ILE A 79 23.18 -2.20 3.60
N GLU A 80 24.18 -2.57 2.80
CA GLU A 80 24.76 -1.70 1.77
C GLU A 80 23.85 -1.53 0.54
N PRO A 81 24.00 -0.45 -0.25
CA PRO A 81 23.31 -0.27 -1.52
C PRO A 81 23.48 -1.49 -2.44
N GLY A 82 22.43 -1.84 -3.19
CA GLY A 82 22.47 -3.00 -4.10
C GLY A 82 22.26 -4.36 -3.45
N VAL A 83 22.28 -4.47 -2.13
CA VAL A 83 21.96 -5.72 -1.40
C VAL A 83 20.46 -6.03 -1.50
N VAL A 84 20.13 -7.32 -1.60
CA VAL A 84 18.74 -7.81 -1.53
C VAL A 84 18.15 -7.64 -0.13
N VAL A 85 17.00 -7.00 -0.03
CA VAL A 85 16.35 -6.70 1.26
C VAL A 85 15.10 -7.57 1.42
N HIS A 86 15.14 -8.49 2.39
CA HIS A 86 14.16 -9.57 2.58
C HIS A 86 13.95 -9.90 4.07
N ILE A 87 13.17 -10.94 4.39
CA ILE A 87 12.89 -11.35 5.79
C ILE A 87 14.13 -11.84 6.55
N THR A 88 15.24 -12.07 5.85
CA THR A 88 16.53 -12.52 6.39
C THR A 88 17.38 -11.38 6.96
N ASN A 89 17.14 -10.13 6.54
CA ASN A 89 17.84 -8.94 7.03
C ASN A 89 16.88 -7.81 7.49
N VAL A 90 15.57 -8.08 7.58
CA VAL A 90 14.54 -7.13 8.05
C VAL A 90 13.54 -7.82 8.97
N VAL A 91 13.39 -7.29 10.19
CA VAL A 91 12.25 -7.59 11.06
C VAL A 91 11.10 -6.65 10.72
N LEU A 92 9.95 -7.23 10.38
CA LEU A 92 8.71 -6.47 10.20
C LEU A 92 8.22 -6.01 11.59
N ASP A 93 8.26 -4.71 11.87
CA ASP A 93 7.98 -4.19 13.22
C ASP A 93 6.52 -4.45 13.62
N SER A 94 6.34 -5.17 14.72
CA SER A 94 5.04 -5.49 15.30
C SER A 94 4.26 -4.25 15.79
N LYS A 95 4.94 -3.13 16.07
CA LYS A 95 4.28 -1.84 16.38
C LYS A 95 3.55 -1.27 15.16
N TYR A 96 4.06 -1.54 13.96
CA TYR A 96 3.47 -1.15 12.69
C TYR A 96 2.75 -2.34 12.05
N GLU A 97 1.68 -2.82 12.69
CA GLU A 97 0.75 -3.80 12.09
C GLU A 97 0.52 -3.40 10.62
N PHE A 98 0.87 -4.26 9.66
CA PHE A 98 0.56 -3.99 8.24
C PHE A 98 -0.95 -3.78 8.05
N LYS A 99 -1.77 -4.48 8.85
CA LYS A 99 -3.22 -4.25 8.98
C LYS A 99 -3.55 -2.84 9.44
N GLU A 100 -2.77 -2.23 10.33
CA GLU A 100 -2.99 -0.86 10.77
C GLU A 100 -2.49 0.18 9.76
N LEU A 101 -1.32 0.00 9.13
CA LEU A 101 -0.90 0.84 8.00
C LEU A 101 -1.97 0.84 6.89
N VAL A 102 -2.51 -0.32 6.55
CA VAL A 102 -3.68 -0.50 5.69
C VAL A 102 -4.93 0.20 6.27
N ARG A 103 -5.27 0.02 7.55
CA ARG A 103 -6.42 0.71 8.19
C ARG A 103 -6.29 2.23 8.13
N ARG A 104 -5.07 2.79 8.21
CA ARG A 104 -4.75 4.24 8.14
C ARG A 104 -4.83 4.74 6.69
N GLY A 105 -4.22 4.04 5.73
CA GLY A 105 -4.28 4.38 4.30
C GLY A 105 -5.66 4.23 3.65
N PHE A 106 -6.54 3.38 4.20
CA PHE A 106 -7.91 3.17 3.71
C PHE A 106 -9.00 3.83 4.58
N VAL A 107 -8.68 4.79 5.44
CA VAL A 107 -9.70 5.66 6.05
C VAL A 107 -10.34 6.51 4.96
N LEU A 108 -11.65 6.35 4.76
CA LEU A 108 -12.43 7.21 3.88
C LEU A 108 -12.95 8.43 4.64
N GLY A 109 -13.27 8.24 5.91
CA GLY A 109 -13.83 9.26 6.77
C GLY A 109 -14.32 8.70 8.09
N GLU A 110 -15.38 9.31 8.61
CA GLU A 110 -15.87 9.10 9.97
C GLU A 110 -17.40 9.08 10.00
N ALA A 111 -17.97 8.30 10.91
CA ALA A 111 -19.40 8.18 11.11
C ALA A 111 -19.92 9.33 12.01
N LEU A 112 -20.69 10.26 11.42
CA LEU A 112 -21.30 11.40 12.12
C LEU A 112 -22.47 11.00 13.03
N THR A 113 -23.04 9.83 12.78
CA THR A 113 -24.02 9.15 13.63
C THR A 113 -23.65 7.67 13.67
N ARG A 114 -24.21 6.87 14.58
CA ARG A 114 -24.22 5.41 14.39
C ARG A 114 -24.75 5.05 12.99
N ILE A 115 -24.12 4.09 12.32
CA ILE A 115 -24.48 3.57 10.99
C ILE A 115 -24.81 2.08 11.09
N GLY A 116 -25.99 1.68 10.63
CA GLY A 116 -26.42 0.27 10.59
C GLY A 116 -25.75 -0.54 9.47
N LYS A 117 -25.63 -1.86 9.65
CA LYS A 117 -25.31 -2.78 8.54
C LYS A 117 -26.41 -2.66 7.47
N GLY A 118 -26.02 -2.44 6.22
CA GLY A 118 -26.94 -2.17 5.11
C GLY A 118 -27.34 -0.70 4.94
N GLU A 119 -26.91 0.21 5.83
CA GLU A 119 -27.26 1.62 5.74
C GLU A 119 -26.39 2.39 4.73
N LEU A 120 -27.00 3.36 4.06
CA LEU A 120 -26.37 4.26 3.08
C LEU A 120 -25.49 5.32 3.77
N LEU A 121 -24.20 5.32 3.48
CA LEU A 121 -23.30 6.40 3.90
C LEU A 121 -23.49 7.62 2.99
N ARG A 122 -23.78 8.78 3.59
CA ARG A 122 -24.04 10.05 2.90
C ARG A 122 -23.29 11.21 3.53
N VAL A 123 -22.56 11.95 2.68
CA VAL A 123 -21.74 13.12 3.05
C VAL A 123 -22.57 14.13 3.84
N GLY A 124 -22.13 14.50 5.03
CA GLY A 124 -22.80 15.49 5.88
C GLY A 124 -24.16 15.07 6.45
N ARG A 125 -24.53 13.78 6.36
CA ARG A 125 -25.69 13.21 7.10
C ARG A 125 -25.22 12.28 8.21
N ASN A 126 -24.60 11.17 7.82
CA ASN A 126 -24.05 10.15 8.71
C ASN A 126 -22.56 9.87 8.41
N PHE A 127 -21.96 10.55 7.42
CA PHE A 127 -20.55 10.39 7.04
C PHE A 127 -19.83 11.74 6.84
N ARG A 128 -18.68 11.92 7.48
CA ARG A 128 -17.73 13.02 7.28
C ARG A 128 -16.54 12.50 6.44
N PRO A 129 -16.34 12.98 5.19
CA PRO A 129 -15.14 12.65 4.43
C PRO A 129 -13.88 13.17 5.11
N LEU A 130 -12.84 12.33 5.21
CA LEU A 130 -11.49 12.73 5.64
C LEU A 130 -10.44 12.45 4.55
N HIS A 131 -10.67 11.45 3.69
CA HIS A 131 -9.75 11.09 2.62
C HIS A 131 -9.66 12.19 1.54
N PRO A 132 -8.45 12.59 1.09
CA PRO A 132 -8.29 13.67 0.11
C PRO A 132 -9.11 13.49 -1.18
N SER A 133 -9.22 12.26 -1.71
CA SER A 133 -10.01 11.99 -2.93
C SER A 133 -11.54 12.04 -2.74
N LEU A 134 -12.02 12.28 -1.52
CA LEU A 134 -13.43 12.51 -1.18
C LEU A 134 -13.69 13.94 -0.67
N LYS A 135 -12.64 14.77 -0.57
CA LYS A 135 -12.72 16.18 -0.19
C LYS A 135 -13.42 16.97 -1.29
N GLY A 136 -14.39 17.82 -0.93
CA GLY A 136 -15.18 18.60 -1.88
C GLY A 136 -16.37 17.86 -2.51
N LEU A 137 -16.68 16.62 -2.09
CA LEU A 137 -17.95 15.99 -2.49
C LEU A 137 -19.15 16.79 -1.92
N PRO A 138 -20.19 17.07 -2.72
CA PRO A 138 -21.38 17.78 -2.25
C PRO A 138 -22.11 17.09 -1.09
N PRO A 139 -22.86 17.83 -0.25
CA PRO A 139 -23.70 17.26 0.79
C PRO A 139 -24.70 16.23 0.26
N ARG A 140 -25.07 15.26 1.11
CA ARG A 140 -26.01 14.14 0.85
C ARG A 140 -25.57 13.15 -0.24
N VAL A 141 -24.46 13.39 -0.95
CA VAL A 141 -23.84 12.44 -1.89
C VAL A 141 -23.58 11.12 -1.19
N ARG A 142 -23.92 10.03 -1.89
CA ARG A 142 -23.75 8.67 -1.40
C ARG A 142 -22.31 8.20 -1.62
N VAL A 143 -21.69 7.63 -0.59
CA VAL A 143 -20.31 7.11 -0.63
C VAL A 143 -20.26 5.58 -0.63
N GLY A 144 -21.28 4.92 -0.07
CA GLY A 144 -21.42 3.47 -0.12
C GLY A 144 -22.55 2.95 0.77
N VAL A 145 -22.43 1.70 1.18
CA VAL A 145 -23.33 0.97 2.10
C VAL A 145 -22.47 0.23 3.12
N ALA A 146 -22.76 0.34 4.42
CA ALA A 146 -21.94 -0.29 5.45
C ALA A 146 -22.14 -1.83 5.47
N VAL A 147 -21.07 -2.63 5.42
CA VAL A 147 -21.17 -4.11 5.49
C VAL A 147 -21.26 -4.65 6.92
N ALA A 148 -20.89 -3.83 7.89
CA ALA A 148 -21.01 -4.09 9.33
C ALA A 148 -21.45 -2.78 10.03
N PRO A 149 -22.01 -2.85 11.25
CA PRO A 149 -22.36 -1.65 12.00
C PRO A 149 -21.12 -0.79 12.29
N ILE A 150 -21.27 0.53 12.26
CA ILE A 150 -20.21 1.49 12.61
C ILE A 150 -20.76 2.39 13.74
N ALA A 151 -19.98 2.54 14.81
CA ALA A 151 -20.33 3.41 15.93
C ALA A 151 -20.29 4.89 15.52
N GLU A 152 -20.93 5.75 16.30
CA GLU A 152 -20.78 7.20 16.18
C GLU A 152 -19.34 7.63 16.54
N GLY A 153 -18.77 8.58 15.80
CA GLY A 153 -17.33 8.87 15.83
C GLY A 153 -16.46 7.74 15.24
N GLY A 154 -17.07 6.65 14.75
CA GLY A 154 -16.38 5.47 14.26
C GLY A 154 -15.69 5.70 12.91
N VAL A 155 -14.45 5.23 12.79
CA VAL A 155 -13.65 5.36 11.57
C VAL A 155 -14.22 4.50 10.44
N VAL A 156 -14.67 5.15 9.37
CA VAL A 156 -15.21 4.52 8.16
C VAL A 156 -14.06 4.24 7.19
N ARG A 157 -13.80 2.94 6.94
CA ARG A 157 -12.75 2.48 6.03
C ARG A 157 -13.32 1.83 4.78
N LEU A 158 -12.50 1.73 3.73
CA LEU A 158 -12.88 1.06 2.48
C LEU A 158 -13.44 -0.35 2.71
N GLY A 159 -12.77 -1.16 3.52
CA GLY A 159 -13.22 -2.52 3.87
C GLY A 159 -14.48 -2.59 4.74
N ASN A 160 -15.00 -1.47 5.24
CA ASN A 160 -16.26 -1.41 5.99
C ASN A 160 -17.46 -1.03 5.12
N ILE A 161 -17.27 -0.73 3.82
CA ILE A 161 -18.34 -0.33 2.92
C ILE A 161 -18.31 -1.05 1.56
N VAL A 162 -19.47 -1.20 0.92
CA VAL A 162 -19.61 -1.64 -0.47
C VAL A 162 -20.43 -0.65 -1.29
N ASP A 163 -20.16 -0.58 -2.59
CA ASP A 163 -20.96 0.17 -3.55
C ASP A 163 -22.07 -0.73 -4.13
N LEU A 164 -23.33 -0.39 -3.87
CA LEU A 164 -24.47 -0.96 -4.59
C LEU A 164 -24.90 0.01 -5.68
N ARG A 165 -24.72 -0.39 -6.94
CA ARG A 165 -25.26 0.22 -8.18
C ARG A 165 -26.68 0.78 -7.96
N ARG A 166 -27.13 1.87 -8.58
CA ARG A 166 -26.59 2.72 -9.68
C ARG A 166 -27.34 4.08 -9.64
N GLU A 167 -26.81 5.11 -10.28
CA GLU A 167 -27.54 6.04 -11.19
C GLU A 167 -26.66 7.23 -11.57
N LEU A 168 -26.11 7.95 -10.60
CA LEU A 168 -25.20 9.07 -10.84
C LEU A 168 -23.78 8.62 -11.26
N GLY A 169 -23.11 9.53 -11.97
CA GLY A 169 -21.76 9.35 -12.50
C GLY A 169 -20.72 8.95 -11.45
N TRP A 170 -19.72 8.17 -11.88
CA TRP A 170 -19.20 7.08 -11.04
C TRP A 170 -17.67 7.09 -11.00
N ASN A 171 -17.09 7.57 -9.89
CA ASN A 171 -15.68 7.97 -9.74
C ASN A 171 -14.67 6.89 -10.20
N GLU A 172 -14.01 7.14 -11.34
CA GLU A 172 -13.10 6.19 -11.97
C GLU A 172 -11.78 5.98 -11.21
N ARG A 173 -11.26 7.00 -10.52
CA ARG A 173 -10.03 6.87 -9.71
C ARG A 173 -10.26 5.90 -8.55
N TYR A 174 -11.38 6.05 -7.85
CA TYR A 174 -11.80 5.13 -6.79
C TYR A 174 -12.02 3.70 -7.34
N ARG A 175 -12.60 3.58 -8.53
CA ARG A 175 -12.78 2.30 -9.25
C ARG A 175 -11.55 1.79 -10.01
N ARG A 176 -10.40 2.43 -9.81
CA ARG A 176 -9.07 1.91 -10.12
C ARG A 176 -8.50 1.31 -8.84
N LEU A 177 -8.37 2.13 -7.78
CA LEU A 177 -7.95 1.72 -6.43
C LEU A 177 -8.62 0.42 -5.94
N VAL A 178 -9.96 0.34 -5.95
CA VAL A 178 -10.71 -0.85 -5.52
C VAL A 178 -10.45 -2.07 -6.41
N ARG A 179 -10.32 -1.85 -7.73
CA ARG A 179 -10.10 -2.92 -8.72
C ARG A 179 -8.73 -3.54 -8.56
N ASP A 180 -7.73 -2.71 -8.29
CA ASP A 180 -6.33 -3.11 -8.17
C ASP A 180 -6.04 -3.71 -6.78
N PHE A 181 -6.70 -3.21 -5.72
CA PHE A 181 -6.77 -3.89 -4.41
C PHE A 181 -7.34 -5.32 -4.53
N TYR A 182 -8.50 -5.49 -5.18
CA TYR A 182 -9.06 -6.82 -5.41
C TYR A 182 -8.30 -7.65 -6.47
N ARG A 183 -7.40 -7.06 -7.29
CA ARG A 183 -6.43 -7.83 -8.09
C ARG A 183 -5.33 -8.38 -7.20
N PHE A 184 -4.78 -7.56 -6.32
CA PHE A 184 -3.73 -7.96 -5.37
C PHE A 184 -4.17 -9.15 -4.50
N LEU A 185 -5.38 -9.07 -3.93
CA LEU A 185 -5.96 -10.19 -3.18
C LEU A 185 -6.17 -11.45 -4.04
N ARG A 186 -6.75 -11.33 -5.24
CA ARG A 186 -7.03 -12.48 -6.12
C ARG A 186 -5.80 -13.07 -6.81
N ALA A 187 -4.66 -12.40 -6.75
CA ALA A 187 -3.37 -12.91 -7.22
C ALA A 187 -2.67 -13.84 -6.19
N GLY A 188 -3.29 -14.11 -5.04
CA GLY A 188 -2.70 -14.92 -3.97
C GLY A 188 -1.64 -14.17 -3.13
N LEU A 189 -1.33 -12.92 -3.48
CA LEU A 189 -0.31 -12.07 -2.83
C LEU A 189 -0.67 -11.61 -1.39
N ALA A 190 -1.73 -12.20 -0.81
CA ALA A 190 -2.12 -12.06 0.59
C ALA A 190 -2.44 -13.41 1.28
N GLU A 191 -2.33 -14.55 0.57
CA GLU A 191 -2.67 -15.89 1.08
C GLU A 191 -1.45 -16.84 1.11
N PHE A 192 -0.33 -16.39 1.68
CA PHE A 192 0.79 -17.26 2.06
C PHE A 192 1.03 -17.33 3.58
N SER A 193 -0.08 -17.43 4.32
CA SER A 193 -0.12 -18.03 5.66
C SER A 193 -1.42 -18.78 5.92
N ARG A 194 -1.78 -19.70 5.00
CA ARG A 194 -2.73 -20.78 5.31
C ARG A 194 -2.10 -21.78 6.28
N VAL A 195 -1.91 -21.36 7.53
CA VAL A 195 -1.74 -22.28 8.64
C VAL A 195 -3.07 -22.99 8.84
N GLN A 196 -3.07 -24.32 8.85
CA GLN A 196 -4.28 -25.09 9.13
C GLN A 196 -4.69 -24.85 10.58
N VAL A 197 -5.96 -24.55 10.80
CA VAL A 197 -6.55 -24.50 12.15
C VAL A 197 -6.71 -25.92 12.65
N GLY A 198 -6.09 -26.21 13.80
CA GLY A 198 -6.58 -27.19 14.77
C GLY A 198 -7.47 -26.49 15.77
#